data_AF-A0A963QX61-F1
#
_entry.id   AF-A0A963QX61-F1
#
_cell.length_a   1.000
_cell.length_b   1.000
_cell.length_c   1.000
_cell.angle_alpha   90.00
_cell.angle_beta   90.00
_cell.angle_gamma   90.00
#
_symmetry.space_group_name_H-M   'P 1'
#
loop_
_entity.id
_entity.type
_entity.pdbx_description
1 polymer ?
#
loop_
_entity_poly.entity_id
_entity_poly.type
_entity_poly.pdbx_seq_one_letter_code
_entity_poly.pdbx_strand_id
1 'polypeptide(L)'
;MAGLSNIASVGLDLALSQQAQRNEDKRLKDERDTRIAALADQTARIERAERDALRRRVAALRARAGAGGTGATGGSIDAVVRGLERDTTDEIGGARRRAAAGIDEIRARASENRRRNLLDFTSSISGLVSGGGSRRSLLG
;
A
#
# COMPACT_ATOMS: atom_id res chain seq x y z
N MET A 1 9.97 17.84 -51.35
CA MET A 1 9.52 18.79 -50.31
C MET A 1 8.51 18.13 -49.35
N ALA A 2 8.87 17.06 -48.63
CA ALA A 2 7.93 16.31 -47.76
C ALA A 2 8.47 16.02 -46.34
N GLY A 3 9.61 16.62 -45.96
CA GLY A 3 10.31 16.29 -44.71
C GLY A 3 9.91 17.09 -43.47
N LEU A 4 9.21 18.22 -43.63
CA LEU A 4 8.96 19.16 -42.52
C LEU A 4 7.62 18.94 -41.81
N SER A 5 6.64 18.30 -42.45
CA SER A 5 5.32 18.07 -41.84
C SER A 5 5.31 16.95 -40.80
N ASN A 6 6.30 16.04 -40.80
CA ASN A 6 6.34 14.88 -39.90
C ASN A 6 7.00 15.17 -38.54
N ILE A 7 7.76 16.26 -38.39
CA ILE A 7 8.46 16.57 -37.13
C ILE A 7 7.51 17.27 -36.15
N ALA A 8 6.61 18.11 -36.65
CA ALA A 8 5.64 18.84 -35.83
C ALA A 8 4.58 17.90 -35.21
N SER A 9 4.14 16.87 -35.93
CA SER A 9 3.20 15.86 -35.41
C SER A 9 3.83 14.96 -34.34
N VAL A 10 5.08 14.52 -34.54
CA VAL A 10 5.81 13.68 -33.56
C VAL A 10 6.02 14.41 -32.23
N GLY A 11 6.31 15.71 -32.25
CA GLY A 11 6.47 16.50 -31.02
C GLY A 11 5.16 16.66 -30.23
N LEU A 12 4.03 16.81 -30.93
CA LEU A 12 2.71 16.93 -30.32
C LEU A 12 2.24 15.60 -29.72
N ASP A 13 2.40 14.49 -30.43
CA ASP A 13 2.03 13.15 -29.94
C ASP A 13 2.88 12.74 -28.72
N LEU A 14 4.15 13.15 -28.69
CA LEU A 14 5.03 12.96 -27.54
C LEU A 14 4.57 13.78 -26.32
N ALA A 15 4.17 15.05 -26.52
CA ALA A 15 3.69 15.88 -25.44
C ALA A 15 2.37 15.36 -24.85
N LEU A 16 1.44 14.92 -25.70
CA LEU A 16 0.16 14.35 -25.28
C LEU A 16 0.34 13.01 -24.56
N SER A 17 1.21 12.12 -25.06
CA SER A 17 1.51 10.86 -24.39
C SER A 17 2.21 11.08 -23.04
N GLN A 18 3.14 12.03 -22.95
CA GLN A 18 3.78 12.39 -21.69
C GLN A 18 2.78 13.00 -20.68
N GLN A 19 1.83 13.81 -21.16
CA GLN A 19 0.76 14.35 -20.31
C GLN A 19 -0.21 13.27 -19.82
N ALA A 20 -0.59 12.33 -20.69
CA ALA A 20 -1.41 11.18 -20.32
C ALA A 20 -0.72 10.31 -19.27
N GLN A 21 0.57 9.99 -19.46
CA GLN A 21 1.38 9.24 -18.49
C GLN A 21 1.45 9.94 -17.13
N ARG A 22 1.68 11.26 -17.10
CA ARG A 22 1.71 12.02 -15.83
C ARG A 22 0.37 11.99 -15.09
N ASN A 23 -0.74 12.02 -15.82
CA ASN A 23 -2.06 11.94 -15.20
C ASN A 23 -2.35 10.54 -14.65
N GLU A 24 -1.92 9.51 -15.36
CA GLU A 24 -2.03 8.13 -14.90
C GLU A 24 -1.17 7.85 -13.68
N ASP A 25 0.09 8.30 -13.68
CA ASP A 25 0.99 8.21 -12.53
C ASP A 25 0.41 8.89 -11.28
N LYS A 26 -0.21 10.07 -11.45
CA LYS A 26 -0.90 10.76 -10.35
C LYS A 26 -2.06 9.93 -9.81
N ARG A 27 -2.93 9.41 -10.68
CA ARG A 27 -4.06 8.56 -10.27
C ARG A 27 -3.59 7.31 -9.53
N LEU A 28 -2.55 6.64 -10.03
CA LEU A 28 -1.97 5.46 -9.39
C LEU A 28 -1.36 5.79 -8.03
N LYS A 29 -0.74 6.96 -7.90
CA LYS A 29 -0.21 7.45 -6.62
C LYS A 29 -1.33 7.73 -5.62
N ASP A 30 -2.37 8.43 -6.04
CA ASP A 30 -3.51 8.79 -5.18
C ASP A 30 -4.26 7.53 -4.72
N GLU A 31 -4.46 6.56 -5.61
CA GLU A 31 -5.05 5.26 -5.29
C GLU A 31 -4.20 4.49 -4.28
N ARG A 32 -2.88 4.45 -4.47
CA ARG A 32 -1.94 3.84 -3.53
C ARG A 32 -2.04 4.49 -2.16
N ASP A 33 -2.00 5.82 -2.11
CA ASP A 33 -2.01 6.58 -0.86
C ASP A 33 -3.34 6.38 -0.13
N THR A 34 -4.45 6.31 -0.87
CA THR A 34 -5.78 5.96 -0.33
C THR A 34 -5.80 4.56 0.28
N ARG A 35 -5.24 3.56 -0.41
CA ARG A 35 -5.17 2.17 0.10
C ARG A 35 -4.30 2.07 1.36
N ILE A 36 -3.16 2.76 1.39
CA ILE A 36 -2.29 2.83 2.57
C ILE A 36 -3.03 3.48 3.74
N ALA A 37 -3.70 4.61 3.50
CA ALA A 37 -4.48 5.31 4.51
C ALA A 37 -5.61 4.43 5.07
N ALA A 38 -6.36 3.73 4.20
CA ALA A 38 -7.42 2.82 4.61
C ALA A 38 -6.90 1.69 5.49
N LEU A 39 -5.75 1.09 5.16
CA LEU A 39 -5.15 0.02 5.96
C LEU A 39 -4.66 0.54 7.33
N ALA A 40 -4.06 1.73 7.35
CA ALA A 40 -3.62 2.38 8.58
C ALA A 40 -4.82 2.69 9.50
N ASP A 41 -5.89 3.25 8.94
CA ASP A 41 -7.12 3.55 9.67
C ASP A 41 -7.79 2.30 10.22
N GLN A 42 -7.88 1.24 9.42
CA GLN A 42 -8.42 -0.04 9.86
C GLN A 42 -7.61 -0.62 11.03
N THR A 43 -6.29 -0.58 10.92
CA THR A 43 -5.38 -1.04 11.99
C THR A 43 -5.60 -0.22 13.27
N ALA A 44 -5.67 1.10 13.15
CA ALA A 44 -5.93 1.99 14.29
C ALA A 44 -7.29 1.72 14.96
N ARG A 45 -8.34 1.40 14.18
CA ARG A 45 -9.65 1.03 14.74
C ARG A 45 -9.60 -0.28 15.52
N ILE A 46 -8.93 -1.29 14.97
CA ILE A 46 -8.74 -2.59 15.65
C ILE A 46 -7.97 -2.37 16.96
N GLU A 47 -6.87 -1.62 16.94
CA GLU A 47 -6.09 -1.33 18.14
C GLU A 47 -6.91 -0.64 19.24
N ARG A 48 -7.77 0.31 18.89
CA ARG A 48 -8.66 0.97 19.86
C ARG A 48 -9.68 -0.02 20.42
N ALA A 49 -10.29 -0.83 19.57
CA ALA A 49 -11.27 -1.83 19.97
C ALA A 49 -10.67 -2.86 20.95
N GLU A 50 -9.47 -3.37 20.65
CA GLU A 50 -8.79 -4.34 21.53
C GLU A 50 -8.40 -3.72 22.88
N ARG A 51 -7.89 -2.48 22.88
CA ARG A 51 -7.58 -1.77 24.13
C ARG A 51 -8.82 -1.51 24.98
N ASP A 52 -9.94 -1.15 24.36
CA ASP A 52 -11.18 -0.92 25.07
C ASP A 52 -11.82 -2.23 25.58
N ALA A 53 -11.66 -3.33 24.84
CA ALA A 53 -12.05 -4.66 25.30
C ALA A 53 -11.22 -5.10 26.50
N LEU A 54 -9.89 -4.93 26.45
CA LEU A 54 -8.98 -5.20 27.56
C LEU A 54 -9.35 -4.39 28.80
N ARG A 55 -9.56 -3.08 28.67
CA ARG A 55 -9.99 -2.20 29.77
C ARG A 55 -11.26 -2.70 30.44
N ARG A 56 -12.27 -3.09 29.64
CA ARG A 56 -13.53 -3.65 30.16
C ARG A 56 -13.32 -4.98 30.89
N ARG A 57 -12.49 -5.87 30.36
CA ARG A 57 -12.16 -7.16 31.00
C ARG A 57 -11.44 -6.94 32.34
N VAL A 58 -10.43 -6.07 32.39
CA VAL A 58 -9.70 -5.74 33.62
C VAL A 58 -10.63 -5.10 34.66
N ALA A 59 -11.49 -4.16 34.25
CA ALA A 59 -12.46 -3.55 35.14
C ALA A 59 -13.45 -4.58 35.72
N ALA A 60 -13.96 -5.50 34.88
CA ALA A 60 -14.85 -6.56 35.31
C ALA A 60 -14.17 -7.54 36.29
N LEU A 61 -12.90 -7.90 36.04
CA LEU A 61 -12.10 -8.73 36.95
C LEU A 61 -11.91 -8.06 38.31
N ARG A 62 -11.56 -6.77 38.32
CA ARG A 62 -11.41 -5.99 39.56
C ARG A 62 -12.74 -5.85 40.31
N ALA A 63 -13.83 -5.59 39.61
CA ALA A 63 -15.15 -5.50 40.23
C ALA A 63 -15.59 -6.83 40.86
N ARG A 64 -15.37 -7.96 40.16
CA ARG A 64 -15.65 -9.30 40.70
C ARG A 64 -14.78 -9.63 41.91
N ALA A 65 -13.50 -9.30 41.86
CA ALA A 65 -12.58 -9.49 42.99
C ALA A 65 -12.99 -8.66 44.22
N GLY A 66 -13.41 -7.40 44.02
CA GLY A 66 -13.90 -6.54 45.09
C GLY A 66 -15.25 -6.98 45.68
N ALA A 67 -16.17 -7.47 44.85
CA ALA A 67 -17.49 -7.93 45.28
C ALA A 67 -17.47 -9.29 45.98
N GLY A 68 -16.48 -10.14 45.68
CA GLY A 68 -16.38 -11.50 46.23
C GLY A 68 -15.96 -11.58 47.70
N GLY A 69 -15.58 -10.46 48.34
CA GLY A 69 -15.22 -10.38 49.77
C GLY A 69 -14.06 -11.29 50.21
N THR A 70 -13.44 -12.01 49.28
CA THR A 70 -12.51 -13.10 49.53
C THR A 70 -11.18 -12.73 48.93
N GLY A 71 -10.14 -12.84 49.76
CA GLY A 71 -8.75 -12.67 49.40
C GLY A 71 -8.27 -13.72 48.39
N ALA A 72 -8.78 -13.64 47.16
CA ALA A 72 -8.02 -14.08 46.00
C ALA A 72 -6.73 -13.28 46.06
N THR A 73 -5.68 -13.93 46.58
CA THR A 73 -4.35 -13.38 46.83
C THR A 73 -3.99 -12.44 45.68
N GLY A 74 -3.78 -11.15 45.96
CA GLY A 74 -3.66 -10.10 44.94
C GLY A 74 -2.69 -10.46 43.80
N GLY A 75 -1.69 -11.30 44.07
CA GLY A 75 -0.77 -11.85 43.06
C GLY A 75 -1.43 -12.70 41.96
N SER A 76 -2.49 -13.47 42.25
CA SER A 76 -3.17 -14.33 41.27
C SER A 76 -3.97 -13.51 40.26
N ILE A 77 -4.71 -12.50 40.74
CA ILE A 77 -5.46 -11.58 39.88
C ILE A 77 -4.50 -10.73 39.05
N ASP A 78 -3.43 -10.25 39.67
CA ASP A 78 -2.43 -9.42 39.00
C ASP A 78 -1.65 -10.21 37.93
N ALA A 79 -1.43 -11.52 38.13
CA ALA A 79 -0.89 -12.40 37.10
C ALA A 79 -1.85 -12.57 35.91
N VAL A 80 -3.16 -12.72 36.14
CA VAL A 80 -4.18 -12.79 35.08
C VAL A 80 -4.26 -11.48 34.30
N VAL A 81 -4.26 -10.33 34.99
CA VAL A 81 -4.26 -9.02 34.34
C VAL A 81 -3.01 -8.84 33.48
N ARG A 82 -1.82 -9.16 34.00
CA ARG A 82 -0.56 -9.12 33.24
C ARG A 82 -0.56 -10.07 32.04
N GLY A 83 -1.18 -11.24 32.16
CA GLY A 83 -1.39 -12.16 31.04
C GLY A 83 -2.23 -11.53 29.93
N LEU A 84 -3.41 -10.99 30.29
CA LEU A 84 -4.31 -10.33 29.34
C LEU A 84 -3.66 -9.12 28.65
N GLU A 85 -2.87 -8.33 29.38
CA GLU A 85 -2.12 -7.21 28.82
C GLU A 85 -1.05 -7.66 27.80
N ARG A 86 -0.33 -8.75 28.10
CA ARG A 86 0.65 -9.34 27.18
C ARG A 86 -0.03 -9.87 25.92
N ASP A 87 -1.07 -10.68 26.07
CA ASP A 87 -1.81 -11.26 24.95
C ASP A 87 -2.33 -10.15 24.01
N THR A 88 -2.94 -9.10 24.59
CA THR A 88 -3.43 -7.95 23.83
C THR A 88 -2.29 -7.20 23.12
N THR A 89 -1.14 -7.06 23.78
CA THR A 89 0.05 -6.41 23.20
C THR A 89 0.60 -7.21 22.04
N ASP A 90 0.63 -8.53 22.16
CA ASP A 90 1.10 -9.44 21.11
C ASP A 90 0.16 -9.46 19.91
N GLU A 91 -1.16 -9.45 20.15
CA GLU A 91 -2.18 -9.35 19.10
C GLU A 91 -2.09 -8.02 18.34
N ILE A 92 -2.01 -6.89 19.06
CA ILE A 92 -1.79 -5.57 18.46
C ILE A 92 -0.48 -5.54 17.68
N GLY A 93 0.59 -6.09 18.24
CA GLY A 93 1.89 -6.21 17.57
C GLY A 93 1.79 -7.03 16.28
N GLY A 94 1.06 -8.14 16.30
CA GLY A 94 0.79 -8.97 15.13
C GLY A 94 -0.05 -8.26 14.06
N ALA A 95 -1.06 -7.51 14.47
CA ALA A 95 -1.86 -6.68 13.55
C ALA A 95 -1.00 -5.61 12.87
N ARG A 96 -0.16 -4.90 13.63
CA ARG A 96 0.79 -3.91 13.11
C ARG A 96 1.77 -4.49 12.11
N ARG A 97 2.36 -5.65 12.42
CA ARG A 97 3.28 -6.35 11.51
C ARG A 97 2.61 -6.73 10.19
N ARG A 98 1.38 -7.24 10.25
CA ARG A 98 0.58 -7.55 9.05
C ARG A 98 0.25 -6.30 8.23
N ALA A 99 -0.13 -5.21 8.88
CA ALA A 99 -0.38 -3.95 8.22
C ALA A 99 0.88 -3.39 7.55
N ALA A 100 2.03 -3.41 8.24
CA ALA A 100 3.31 -3.00 7.68
C ALA A 100 3.69 -3.82 6.45
N ALA A 101 3.58 -5.15 6.53
CA ALA A 101 3.82 -6.04 5.39
C ALA A 101 2.90 -5.72 4.20
N GLY A 102 1.61 -5.44 4.44
CA GLY A 102 0.67 -5.03 3.40
C GLY A 102 1.03 -3.68 2.75
N ILE A 103 1.49 -2.71 3.53
CA ILE A 103 1.98 -1.42 3.01
C ILE A 103 3.22 -1.62 2.15
N ASP A 104 4.16 -2.44 2.61
CA ASP A 104 5.39 -2.73 1.88
C ASP A 104 5.11 -3.45 0.57
N GLU A 105 4.15 -4.39 0.55
CA GLU A 105 3.69 -5.03 -0.67
C GLU A 105 3.07 -4.03 -1.66
N ILE A 106 2.20 -3.14 -1.19
CA ILE A 106 1.60 -2.08 -2.02
C ILE A 106 2.70 -1.20 -2.63
N ARG A 107 3.73 -0.84 -1.85
CA ARG A 107 4.86 -0.05 -2.32
C ARG A 107 5.72 -0.81 -3.32
N ALA A 108 5.99 -2.09 -3.08
CA ALA A 108 6.76 -2.96 -3.96
C ALA A 108 6.08 -3.07 -5.33
N ARG A 109 4.78 -3.40 -5.36
CA ARG A 109 3.99 -3.46 -6.61
C ARG A 109 3.99 -2.12 -7.36
N ALA A 110 3.85 -1.01 -6.66
CA ALA A 110 3.90 0.32 -7.28
C ALA A 110 5.30 0.68 -7.83
N SER A 111 6.37 0.14 -7.26
CA SER A 111 7.73 0.32 -7.77
C SER A 111 7.99 -0.53 -9.01
N GLU A 112 7.46 -1.75 -9.05
CA GLU A 112 7.59 -2.67 -10.16
C GLU A 112 6.82 -2.18 -11.39
N ASN A 113 5.58 -1.72 -11.21
CA ASN A 113 4.79 -1.13 -12.30
C ASN A 113 5.50 0.08 -12.94
N ARG A 114 6.12 0.95 -12.13
CA ARG A 114 6.92 2.06 -12.65
C ARG A 114 8.12 1.60 -13.46
N ARG A 115 8.82 0.56 -13.03
CA ARG A 115 9.95 -0.02 -13.79
C ARG A 115 9.47 -0.61 -15.12
N ARG A 116 8.37 -1.36 -15.14
CA ARG A 116 7.81 -1.94 -16.38
C ARG A 116 7.38 -0.86 -17.36
N ASN A 117 6.68 0.18 -16.89
CA ASN A 117 6.26 1.31 -17.74
C ASN A 117 7.46 2.05 -18.38
N LEU A 118 8.56 2.21 -17.63
CA LEU A 118 9.79 2.80 -18.18
C LEU A 118 10.44 1.91 -19.25
N LEU A 119 10.47 0.59 -19.03
CA LEU A 119 11.01 -0.36 -20.01
C LEU A 119 10.18 -0.39 -21.30
N ASP A 120 8.86 -0.42 -21.18
CA ASP A 120 7.95 -0.37 -22.34
C ASP A 120 8.13 0.94 -23.13
N PHE A 121 8.26 2.08 -22.44
CA PHE A 121 8.53 3.37 -23.07
C PHE A 121 9.89 3.40 -23.79
N THR A 122 10.95 2.87 -23.16
CA THR A 122 12.27 2.79 -23.83
C THR A 122 12.24 1.86 -25.05
N SER A 123 11.49 0.76 -24.97
CA SER A 123 11.33 -0.19 -26.07
C SER A 123 10.53 0.41 -27.22
N SER A 124 9.48 1.19 -26.94
CA SER A 124 8.67 1.84 -27.97
C SER A 124 9.45 2.93 -28.72
N ILE A 125 10.27 3.72 -28.01
CA ILE A 125 11.13 4.73 -28.65
C ILE A 125 12.23 4.07 -29.48
N SER A 126 12.88 3.02 -28.97
CA SER A 126 13.90 2.29 -29.72
C SER A 126 13.35 1.64 -30.99
N GLY A 127 12.10 1.14 -30.95
CA GLY A 127 11.41 0.60 -32.13
C GLY A 127 11.12 1.65 -33.21
N LEU A 128 10.80 2.88 -32.81
CA LEU A 128 10.55 3.99 -33.74
C LEU A 128 11.81 4.49 -34.46
N VAL A 129 12.97 4.48 -33.78
CA VAL A 129 14.25 4.92 -34.36
C VAL A 129 14.88 3.86 -35.27
N SER A 130 14.54 2.58 -35.08
CA SER A 130 15.09 1.43 -35.81
C SER A 130 14.27 1.03 -37.08
N GLY A 131 13.00 1.41 -37.18
CA GLY A 131 12.05 0.89 -38.20
C GLY A 131 11.98 1.61 -39.56
N GLY A 132 12.86 2.56 -39.86
CA GLY A 132 12.72 3.48 -41.00
C GLY A 132 13.20 3.02 -42.38
N GLY A 133 13.44 1.72 -42.63
CA GLY A 133 14.14 1.28 -43.84
C GLY A 133 13.79 -0.11 -44.35
N SER A 134 12.54 -0.38 -44.73
CA SER A 134 12.25 -1.54 -45.59
C SER A 134 11.08 -1.26 -46.55
N ARG A 135 11.35 -0.40 -47.54
CA ARG A 135 10.59 -0.38 -48.80
C ARG A 135 11.24 -1.38 -49.74
N ARG A 136 10.89 -2.67 -49.63
CA ARG A 136 11.29 -3.69 -50.60
C ARG A 136 10.36 -3.61 -51.80
N SER A 137 10.84 -2.97 -52.86
CA SER A 137 10.23 -3.01 -54.18
C SER A 137 10.30 -4.45 -54.70
N LEU A 138 9.15 -5.04 -55.01
CA LEU A 138 9.04 -6.30 -55.75
C LEU A 138 8.21 -6.03 -57.01
N LEU A 139 8.86 -5.39 -57.98
CA LEU A 139 8.52 -5.45 -59.40
C LEU A 139 9.85 -5.68 -60.11
N GLY A 140 10.08 -6.94 -60.48
CA GLY A 140 11.23 -7.48 -61.19
C GLY A 140 10.92 -8.91 -61.58
#